data_AF-A0A535INH1-F1
#
_entry.id   AF-A0A535INH1-F1
#
_cell.length_a   1.000
_cell.length_b   1.000
_cell.length_c   1.000
_cell.angle_alpha   90.00
_cell.angle_beta   90.00
_cell.angle_gamma   90.00
#
_symmetry.space_group_name_H-M   'P 1'
#
loop_
_entity.id
_entity.type
_entity.pdbx_description
1 polymer ?
#
loop_
_entity_poly.entity_id
_entity_poly.type
_entity_poly.pdbx_seq_one_letter_code
_entity_poly.pdbx_strand_id
1 'polypeptide(L)'
;MKHIIAIGGGGLAVAPDGLLLEQYILAQSGKARPAVCFLPNASADPGEYSLRFYAALSQLDCRPSHLSLFAPPSADLASFLLEKDVIYVGGGNTKSMLALWREWGLVEILRHAYERGIILCGVSAGAICWFEQGLTDSIPGPYTVLPCAGFLRGSCSPHYDGEAQRRPQFHELLLQGAIQPGHAVEDGAALHFVDGELHAVVTSRPTANAYYVEKQDQGVSERALGTQYLGADTPPQA
;
A
#
# COMPACT_ATOMS: atom_id res chain seq x y z
N MET A 1 15.37 0.63 11.41
CA MET A 1 14.92 -0.07 10.20
C MET A 1 13.72 0.69 9.68
N LYS A 2 13.68 0.93 8.37
CA LYS A 2 12.61 1.67 7.71
C LYS A 2 11.70 0.69 6.99
N HIS A 3 10.41 0.72 7.28
CA HIS A 3 9.46 -0.29 6.80
C HIS A 3 8.45 0.32 5.84
N ILE A 4 8.28 -0.30 4.67
CA ILE A 4 7.15 -0.04 3.76
C ILE A 4 6.43 -1.35 3.47
N ILE A 5 5.11 -1.39 3.67
CA ILE A 5 4.26 -2.56 3.36
C ILE A 5 3.22 -2.18 2.30
N ALA A 6 3.40 -2.67 1.08
CA ALA A 6 2.55 -2.35 -0.08
C ALA A 6 1.58 -3.50 -0.38
N ILE A 7 0.27 -3.26 -0.24
CA ILE A 7 -0.79 -4.26 -0.32
C ILE A 7 -1.50 -4.16 -1.68
N GLY A 8 -1.59 -5.28 -2.42
CA GLY A 8 -2.22 -5.32 -3.74
C GLY A 8 -3.70 -4.93 -3.70
N GLY A 9 -4.45 -5.55 -2.80
CA GLY A 9 -5.88 -5.30 -2.59
C GLY A 9 -6.44 -6.15 -1.46
N GLY A 10 -7.74 -6.07 -1.20
CA GLY A 10 -8.39 -6.86 -0.13
C GLY A 10 -8.22 -6.37 1.32
N GLY A 11 -7.54 -5.25 1.56
CA GLY A 11 -7.27 -4.74 2.91
C GLY A 11 -8.48 -4.31 3.75
N LEU A 12 -8.25 -4.08 5.05
CA LEU A 12 -9.17 -3.64 6.10
C LEU A 12 -10.53 -4.37 6.13
N ALA A 13 -10.47 -5.66 6.45
CA ALA A 13 -11.59 -6.56 6.74
C ALA A 13 -12.56 -6.82 5.57
N VAL A 14 -12.07 -6.83 4.33
CA VAL A 14 -12.84 -7.37 3.21
C VAL A 14 -12.79 -8.90 3.30
N ALA A 15 -13.95 -9.57 3.30
CA ALA A 15 -13.98 -11.02 3.18
C ALA A 15 -13.37 -11.44 1.83
N PRO A 16 -12.52 -12.48 1.76
CA PRO A 16 -12.21 -13.46 2.81
C PRO A 16 -10.95 -13.15 3.65
N ASP A 17 -10.35 -11.97 3.52
CA ASP A 17 -8.99 -11.68 4.01
C ASP A 17 -8.85 -11.55 5.53
N GLY A 18 -9.95 -11.22 6.22
CA GLY A 18 -9.93 -10.96 7.66
C GLY A 18 -9.03 -9.77 8.02
N LEU A 19 -8.23 -9.91 9.08
CA LEU A 19 -7.29 -8.88 9.57
C LEU A 19 -5.83 -9.35 9.56
N LEU A 20 -5.50 -10.38 8.78
CA LEU A 20 -4.17 -11.00 8.80
C LEU A 20 -3.06 -10.01 8.40
N LEU A 21 -3.29 -9.20 7.36
CA LEU A 21 -2.33 -8.20 6.92
C LEU A 21 -2.19 -7.07 7.95
N GLU A 22 -3.29 -6.62 8.56
CA GLU A 22 -3.25 -5.61 9.61
C GLU A 22 -2.48 -6.10 10.83
N GLN A 23 -2.73 -7.33 11.29
CA GLN A 23 -1.98 -7.94 12.40
C GLN A 23 -0.49 -8.02 12.09
N TYR A 24 -0.12 -8.43 10.86
CA TYR A 24 1.27 -8.45 10.41
C TYR A 24 1.92 -7.06 10.47
N ILE A 25 1.22 -6.02 9.99
CA ILE A 25 1.70 -4.63 10.02
C ILE A 25 1.93 -4.17 11.46
N LEU A 26 0.98 -4.40 12.37
CA LEU A 26 1.10 -3.98 13.76
C LEU A 26 2.28 -4.68 14.46
N ALA A 27 2.50 -5.96 14.17
CA ALA A 27 3.61 -6.74 14.73
C ALA A 27 4.98 -6.15 14.36
N GLN A 28 5.12 -5.50 13.20
CA GLN A 28 6.38 -4.86 12.80
C GLN A 28 6.77 -3.68 13.70
N SER A 29 5.81 -3.08 14.43
CA SER A 29 6.08 -1.94 15.30
C SER A 29 6.89 -2.30 16.56
N GLY A 30 6.88 -3.58 16.97
CA GLY A 30 7.46 -4.05 18.22
C GLY A 30 6.77 -3.48 19.48
N LYS A 31 5.64 -2.78 19.34
CA LYS A 31 4.90 -2.17 20.45
C LYS A 31 3.67 -3.02 20.77
N ALA A 32 3.37 -3.15 22.06
CA ALA A 32 2.17 -3.85 22.52
C ALA A 32 0.89 -3.18 22.00
N ARG A 33 0.88 -1.84 21.96
CA ARG A 33 -0.29 -1.05 21.55
C ARG A 33 0.11 0.11 20.63
N PRO A 34 0.40 -0.15 19.35
CA PRO A 34 0.88 0.86 18.40
C PRO A 34 -0.17 1.94 18.11
N ALA A 35 0.29 3.18 17.91
CA ALA A 35 -0.49 4.28 17.37
C ALA A 35 -0.55 4.20 15.84
N VAL A 36 -1.76 4.08 15.30
CA VAL A 36 -2.00 3.91 13.86
C VAL A 36 -2.73 5.13 13.33
N CYS A 37 -2.26 5.72 12.25
CA CYS A 37 -2.94 6.81 11.56
C CYS A 37 -3.35 6.41 10.15
N PHE A 38 -4.64 6.51 9.85
CA PHE A 38 -5.20 6.28 8.52
C PHE A 38 -5.21 7.56 7.68
N LEU A 39 -4.81 7.44 6.42
CA LEU A 39 -4.89 8.48 5.40
C LEU A 39 -5.91 8.07 4.32
N PRO A 40 -7.17 8.55 4.37
CA PRO A 40 -8.21 8.21 3.40
C PRO A 40 -8.18 9.03 2.10
N ASN A 41 -7.13 9.83 1.88
CA ASN A 41 -7.16 10.94 0.93
C ASN A 41 -7.30 10.52 -0.54
N ALA A 42 -6.91 9.29 -0.89
CA ALA A 42 -7.16 8.74 -2.22
C ALA A 42 -8.66 8.63 -2.55
N SER A 43 -9.52 8.46 -1.55
CA SER A 43 -10.97 8.36 -1.74
C SER A 43 -11.72 9.67 -1.50
N ALA A 44 -11.02 10.81 -1.30
CA ALA A 44 -11.60 12.08 -0.85
C ALA A 44 -12.28 12.02 0.54
N ASP A 45 -11.65 11.29 1.47
CA ASP A 45 -12.02 11.23 2.89
C ASP A 45 -13.49 10.86 3.21
N PRO A 46 -14.07 9.82 2.58
CA PRO A 46 -15.45 9.45 2.84
C PRO A 46 -15.57 8.88 4.26
N GLY A 47 -16.54 9.40 5.02
CA GLY A 47 -16.74 8.99 6.42
C GLY A 47 -16.92 7.49 6.59
N GLU A 48 -17.56 6.81 5.63
CA GLU A 48 -17.73 5.35 5.62
C GLU A 48 -16.39 4.60 5.60
N TYR A 49 -15.40 5.09 4.86
CA TYR A 49 -14.10 4.41 4.79
C TYR A 49 -13.32 4.57 6.09
N SER A 50 -13.38 5.76 6.70
CA SER A 50 -12.85 5.98 8.05
C SER A 50 -13.54 5.08 9.08
N LEU A 51 -14.88 4.93 9.01
CA LEU A 51 -15.63 4.03 9.90
C LEU A 51 -15.21 2.58 9.72
N ARG A 52 -15.03 2.10 8.48
CA ARG A 52 -14.51 0.75 8.21
C ARG A 52 -13.11 0.55 8.80
N PHE A 53 -12.22 1.54 8.67
CA PHE A 53 -10.91 1.52 9.32
C PHE A 53 -11.05 1.38 10.84
N TYR A 54 -11.86 2.22 11.49
CA TYR A 54 -12.06 2.13 12.94
C TYR A 54 -12.69 0.79 13.36
N ALA A 55 -13.67 0.28 12.62
CA ALA A 55 -14.31 -1.01 12.91
C ALA A 55 -13.31 -2.18 12.82
N ALA A 56 -12.39 -2.15 11.85
CA ALA A 56 -11.32 -3.13 11.73
C ALA A 56 -10.30 -3.02 12.88
N LEU A 57 -9.70 -1.84 13.06
CA LEU A 57 -8.58 -1.65 13.99
C LEU A 57 -9.00 -1.70 15.46
N SER A 58 -10.28 -1.45 15.78
CA SER A 58 -10.78 -1.61 17.16
C SER A 58 -10.87 -3.07 17.62
N GLN A 59 -10.73 -4.04 16.69
CA GLN A 59 -10.63 -5.46 17.02
C GLN A 59 -9.20 -5.88 17.39
N LEU A 60 -8.21 -5.00 17.19
CA LEU A 60 -6.79 -5.24 17.46
C LEU A 60 -6.32 -4.33 18.61
N ASP A 61 -5.29 -4.74 19.35
CA ASP A 61 -4.74 -3.92 20.43
C ASP A 61 -3.89 -2.77 19.89
N CYS A 62 -4.54 -1.69 19.46
CA CYS A 62 -3.88 -0.50 18.93
C CYS A 62 -4.62 0.80 19.31
N ARG A 63 -4.08 1.95 18.88
CA ARG A 63 -4.70 3.27 19.02
C ARG A 63 -4.96 3.85 17.62
N PRO A 64 -6.15 3.65 17.04
CA PRO A 64 -6.47 4.16 15.71
C PRO A 64 -6.76 5.67 15.75
N SER A 65 -6.28 6.36 14.73
CA SER A 65 -6.57 7.76 14.40
C SER A 65 -6.63 7.90 12.88
N HIS A 66 -7.12 9.02 12.37
CA HIS A 66 -7.03 9.33 10.95
C HIS A 66 -6.69 10.80 10.74
N LEU A 67 -6.17 11.14 9.58
CA LEU A 67 -5.86 12.50 9.16
C LEU A 67 -6.63 12.81 7.88
N SER A 68 -7.62 13.70 7.99
CA SER A 68 -8.26 14.31 6.84
C SER A 68 -7.52 15.59 6.47
N LEU A 69 -7.26 15.81 5.17
CA LEU A 69 -6.76 17.11 4.69
C LEU A 69 -7.90 18.10 4.41
N PHE A 70 -9.14 17.62 4.35
CA PHE A 70 -10.33 18.48 4.24
C PHE A 70 -10.82 18.97 5.60
N ALA A 71 -10.50 18.25 6.68
CA ALA A 71 -10.72 18.66 8.07
C ALA A 71 -9.50 18.30 8.94
N PRO A 72 -8.40 19.08 8.86
CA PRO A 72 -7.15 18.77 9.55
C PRO A 72 -7.33 18.63 11.07
N PRO A 73 -6.78 17.56 11.69
CA PRO A 73 -6.86 17.39 13.15
C PRO A 73 -5.90 18.32 13.92
N SER A 74 -4.97 18.97 13.22
CA SER A 74 -3.94 19.84 13.78
C SER A 74 -3.47 20.83 12.71
N ALA A 75 -3.01 22.01 13.12
CA ALA A 75 -2.26 22.92 12.26
C ALA A 75 -0.83 22.40 12.00
N ASP A 76 -0.27 21.63 12.93
CA ASP A 76 1.02 20.96 12.79
C ASP A 76 0.80 19.49 12.44
N LEU A 77 0.70 19.22 11.13
CA LEU A 77 0.54 17.87 10.60
C LEU A 77 1.80 17.03 10.77
N ALA A 78 2.98 17.68 10.79
CA ALA A 78 4.25 16.99 10.92
C ALA A 78 4.36 16.35 12.30
N SER A 79 4.18 17.13 13.37
CA SER A 79 4.18 16.59 14.73
C SER A 79 3.09 15.52 14.91
N PHE A 80 1.88 15.77 14.39
CA PHE A 80 0.80 14.78 14.47
C PHE A 80 1.18 13.42 13.86
N LEU A 81 1.77 13.41 12.66
CA LEU A 81 2.16 12.15 12.00
C LEU A 81 3.42 11.52 12.61
N LEU A 82 4.35 12.33 13.10
CA LEU A 82 5.61 11.87 13.68
C LEU A 82 5.46 11.24 15.08
N GLU A 83 4.28 11.35 15.69
CA GLU A 83 3.89 10.64 16.92
C GLU A 83 3.35 9.22 16.67
N LYS A 84 3.16 8.83 15.41
CA LYS A 84 2.57 7.54 15.04
C LYS A 84 3.63 6.45 14.95
N ASP A 85 3.16 5.21 15.07
CA ASP A 85 3.96 4.01 14.89
C ASP A 85 3.74 3.40 13.50
N VAL A 86 2.52 3.54 12.99
CA VAL A 86 2.09 3.08 11.67
C VAL A 86 1.27 4.17 10.98
N ILE A 87 1.56 4.42 9.71
CA ILE A 87 0.74 5.25 8.82
C ILE A 87 0.17 4.35 7.71
N TYR A 88 -1.15 4.19 7.69
CA TYR A 88 -1.86 3.36 6.74
C TYR A 88 -2.56 4.22 5.69
N VAL A 89 -2.28 3.98 4.41
CA VAL A 89 -2.86 4.74 3.30
C VAL A 89 -3.94 3.92 2.60
N GLY A 90 -5.13 4.51 2.49
CA GLY A 90 -6.28 3.88 1.83
C GLY A 90 -6.15 3.84 0.31
N GLY A 91 -7.04 3.05 -0.30
CA GLY A 91 -7.22 3.00 -1.76
C GLY A 91 -8.02 4.20 -2.30
N GLY A 92 -8.11 4.30 -3.63
CA GLY A 92 -8.87 5.31 -4.36
C GLY A 92 -8.09 5.87 -5.55
N ASN A 93 -8.20 7.17 -5.81
CA ASN A 93 -7.54 7.85 -6.91
C ASN A 93 -6.12 8.32 -6.52
N THR A 94 -5.09 7.59 -6.96
CA THR A 94 -3.67 7.89 -6.68
C THR A 94 -3.25 9.27 -7.19
N LYS A 95 -3.71 9.68 -8.39
CA LYS A 95 -3.34 10.97 -8.99
C LYS A 95 -3.83 12.15 -8.14
N SER A 96 -5.10 12.13 -7.75
CA SER A 96 -5.70 13.16 -6.91
C SER A 96 -5.06 13.19 -5.52
N MET A 97 -4.84 12.02 -4.91
CA MET A 97 -4.13 11.92 -3.62
C MET A 97 -2.76 12.58 -3.67
N LEU A 98 -1.92 12.21 -4.64
CA LEU A 98 -0.56 12.73 -4.74
C LEU A 98 -0.51 14.22 -5.08
N ALA A 99 -1.48 14.72 -5.87
CA ALA A 99 -1.61 16.16 -6.10
C ALA A 99 -1.90 16.91 -4.79
N LEU A 100 -2.86 16.41 -4.01
CA LEU A 100 -3.22 16.98 -2.72
C LEU A 100 -2.06 16.89 -1.71
N TRP A 101 -1.38 15.75 -1.63
CA TRP A 101 -0.24 15.57 -0.74
C TRP A 101 0.93 16.51 -1.07
N ARG A 102 1.18 16.78 -2.35
CA ARG A 102 2.20 17.76 -2.76
C ARG A 102 1.82 19.17 -2.33
N GLU A 103 0.55 19.55 -2.53
CA GLU A 103 0.04 20.86 -2.10
C GLU A 103 0.17 21.06 -0.59
N TRP A 104 -0.09 20.02 0.20
CA TRP A 104 -0.03 20.07 1.67
C TRP A 104 1.36 19.78 2.25
N GLY A 105 2.39 19.55 1.40
CA GLY A 105 3.73 19.17 1.85
C GLY A 105 3.80 17.79 2.54
N LEU A 106 2.76 16.96 2.40
CA LEU A 106 2.64 15.69 3.11
C LEU A 106 3.68 14.67 2.65
N VAL A 107 4.11 14.73 1.38
CA VAL A 107 5.16 13.83 0.85
C VAL A 107 6.45 13.97 1.65
N GLU A 108 6.86 15.19 1.99
CA GLU A 108 8.07 15.44 2.78
C GLU A 108 7.91 14.97 4.23
N ILE A 109 6.74 15.22 4.83
CA ILE A 109 6.41 14.74 6.18
C ILE A 109 6.47 13.21 6.26
N LEU A 110 5.89 12.52 5.28
CA LEU A 110 5.91 11.07 5.19
C LEU A 110 7.32 10.51 4.97
N ARG A 111 8.16 11.22 4.19
CA ARG A 111 9.57 10.86 4.05
C ARG A 111 10.31 10.96 5.38
N HIS A 112 10.08 12.03 6.15
CA HIS A 112 10.65 12.15 7.49
C HIS A 112 10.13 11.06 8.45
N ALA A 113 8.85 10.69 8.37
CA ALA A 113 8.28 9.59 9.13
C ALA A 113 9.01 8.27 8.80
N TYR A 114 9.16 7.97 7.51
CA TYR A 114 9.90 6.79 7.02
C TYR A 114 11.35 6.77 7.53
N GLU A 115 12.08 7.88 7.42
CA GLU A 115 13.46 7.97 7.91
C GLU A 115 13.59 7.81 9.43
N ARG A 116 12.53 8.11 10.19
CA ARG A 116 12.47 7.85 11.64
C ARG A 116 12.07 6.42 12.00
N GLY A 117 11.80 5.57 11.01
CA GLY A 117 11.39 4.17 11.22
C GLY A 117 9.90 4.00 11.53
N ILE A 118 9.06 5.02 11.27
CA ILE A 118 7.60 4.84 11.29
C ILE A 118 7.22 3.94 10.12
N ILE A 119 6.40 2.92 10.38
CA ILE A 119 5.98 1.97 9.36
C ILE A 119 4.99 2.67 8.43
N LEU A 120 5.31 2.70 7.15
CA LEU A 120 4.37 3.14 6.12
C LEU A 120 3.73 1.91 5.48
N CYS A 121 2.42 1.95 5.29
CA CYS A 121 1.74 0.91 4.55
C CYS A 121 0.57 1.48 3.76
N GLY A 122 0.07 0.71 2.80
CA GLY A 122 -1.13 1.10 2.10
C GLY A 122 -1.62 0.07 1.11
N VAL A 123 -2.88 0.23 0.73
CA VAL A 123 -3.59 -0.68 -0.19
C VAL A 123 -3.90 0.01 -1.50
N SER A 124 -3.74 -0.69 -2.62
CA SER A 124 -4.09 -0.18 -3.94
C SER A 124 -3.37 1.14 -4.25
N ALA A 125 -4.06 2.28 -4.32
CA ALA A 125 -3.45 3.60 -4.42
C ALA A 125 -2.38 3.87 -3.34
N GLY A 126 -2.64 3.42 -2.11
CA GLY A 126 -1.69 3.49 -1.01
C GLY A 126 -0.51 2.54 -1.14
N ALA A 127 -0.58 1.50 -1.96
CA ALA A 127 0.57 0.66 -2.30
C ALA A 127 1.40 1.32 -3.40
N ILE A 128 0.74 1.83 -4.44
CA ILE A 128 1.35 2.49 -5.59
C ILE A 128 2.20 3.70 -5.14
N CYS A 129 1.68 4.52 -4.24
CA CYS A 129 2.24 5.85 -3.97
C CYS A 129 3.69 5.84 -3.46
N TRP A 130 4.17 4.74 -2.87
CA TRP A 130 5.52 4.63 -2.33
C TRP A 130 6.60 4.45 -3.39
N PHE A 131 6.26 3.95 -4.56
CA PHE A 131 7.23 3.66 -5.62
C PHE A 131 7.61 4.91 -6.41
N GLU A 132 8.61 4.84 -7.29
CA GLU A 132 8.92 5.91 -8.24
C GLU A 132 7.80 6.08 -9.27
N GLN A 133 7.21 4.96 -9.70
CA GLN A 133 6.15 4.92 -10.71
C GLN A 133 5.03 3.97 -10.33
N GLY A 134 3.83 4.26 -10.83
CA GLY A 134 2.65 3.44 -10.60
C GLY A 134 1.85 3.21 -11.88
N LEU A 135 1.38 1.98 -12.07
CA LEU A 135 0.34 1.71 -13.07
C LEU A 135 -1.04 2.03 -12.46
N THR A 136 -1.76 2.98 -13.05
CA THR A 136 -3.02 3.48 -12.48
C THR A 136 -4.08 3.81 -13.51
N ASP A 137 -5.32 3.63 -13.09
CA ASP A 137 -6.59 4.01 -13.71
C ASP A 137 -7.15 5.34 -13.16
N SER A 138 -6.32 6.14 -12.48
CA SER A 138 -6.73 7.43 -11.88
C SER A 138 -7.33 8.41 -12.89
N ILE A 139 -7.06 8.23 -14.18
CA ILE A 139 -7.69 8.97 -15.29
C ILE A 139 -8.55 7.96 -16.04
N PRO A 140 -9.85 8.24 -16.28
CA PRO A 140 -10.70 7.35 -17.04
C PRO A 140 -10.10 6.98 -18.40
N GLY A 141 -10.06 5.69 -18.73
CA GLY A 141 -9.45 5.16 -19.94
C GLY A 141 -8.48 4.01 -19.65
N PRO A 142 -7.53 3.73 -20.57
CA PRO A 142 -6.47 2.75 -20.34
C PRO A 142 -5.61 3.11 -19.12
N TYR A 143 -4.98 2.10 -18.51
CA TYR A 143 -4.03 2.37 -17.42
C TYR A 143 -2.85 3.21 -17.94
N THR A 144 -2.43 4.15 -17.10
CA THR A 144 -1.34 5.08 -17.39
C THR A 144 -0.25 4.97 -16.34
N VAL A 145 0.92 5.51 -16.67
CA VAL A 145 2.06 5.60 -15.75
C VAL A 145 1.97 6.91 -14.97
N LEU A 146 2.08 6.83 -13.65
CA LEU A 146 2.07 7.99 -12.77
C LEU A 146 3.38 8.08 -11.97
N PRO A 147 4.10 9.22 -12.03
CA PRO A 147 5.20 9.50 -11.11
C PRO A 147 4.68 9.66 -9.67
N CYS A 148 5.25 8.86 -8.76
CA CYS A 148 4.80 8.70 -7.38
C CYS A 148 5.78 9.36 -6.37
N ALA A 149 5.75 8.98 -5.09
CA ALA A 149 6.57 9.63 -4.06
C ALA A 149 8.06 9.22 -4.10
N GLY A 150 8.37 8.06 -4.71
CA GLY A 150 9.76 7.62 -4.96
C GLY A 150 10.52 7.20 -3.71
N PHE A 151 9.85 6.61 -2.72
CA PHE A 151 10.51 6.05 -1.53
C PHE A 151 11.09 4.66 -1.80
N LEU A 152 10.46 3.93 -2.73
CA LEU A 152 10.91 2.65 -3.28
C LEU A 152 11.21 2.80 -4.77
N ARG A 153 12.23 2.07 -5.26
CA ARG A 153 12.64 2.10 -6.68
C ARG A 153 11.68 1.32 -7.58
N GLY A 154 11.66 1.69 -8.87
CA GLY A 154 10.89 0.98 -9.88
C GLY A 154 9.40 1.29 -9.83
N SER A 155 8.58 0.35 -10.30
CA SER A 155 7.14 0.54 -10.41
C SER A 155 6.30 -0.42 -9.55
N CYS A 156 5.02 -0.09 -9.37
CA CYS A 156 4.04 -0.96 -8.72
C CYS A 156 2.72 -1.05 -9.49
N SER A 157 2.16 -2.27 -9.54
CA SER A 157 0.85 -2.59 -10.10
C SER A 157 0.05 -3.45 -9.11
N PRO A 158 -0.89 -2.88 -8.33
CA PRO A 158 -1.81 -3.64 -7.47
C PRO A 158 -2.88 -4.41 -8.28
N HIS A 159 -3.79 -5.14 -7.63
CA HIS A 159 -4.94 -5.81 -8.25
C HIS A 159 -4.58 -6.69 -9.48
N TYR A 160 -3.40 -7.33 -9.45
CA TYR A 160 -2.85 -7.96 -10.66
C TYR A 160 -3.65 -9.16 -11.18
N ASP A 161 -4.48 -9.76 -10.32
CA ASP A 161 -5.44 -10.82 -10.61
C ASP A 161 -6.87 -10.33 -10.84
N GLY A 162 -7.21 -9.14 -10.33
CA GLY A 162 -8.59 -8.64 -10.30
C GLY A 162 -9.07 -7.93 -11.57
N GLU A 163 -8.15 -7.37 -12.36
CA GLU A 163 -8.49 -6.47 -13.47
C GLU A 163 -7.88 -6.93 -14.79
N ALA A 164 -8.71 -7.48 -15.69
CA ALA A 164 -8.28 -8.17 -16.92
C ALA A 164 -7.35 -7.35 -17.83
N GLN A 165 -7.49 -6.02 -17.85
CA GLN A 165 -6.68 -5.14 -18.70
C GLN A 165 -5.39 -4.66 -18.02
N ARG A 166 -5.26 -4.79 -16.70
CA ARG A 166 -4.12 -4.25 -15.96
C ARG A 166 -2.82 -4.95 -16.33
N ARG A 167 -2.83 -6.29 -16.33
CA ARG A 167 -1.65 -7.11 -16.65
C ARG A 167 -1.16 -6.92 -18.10
N PRO A 168 -2.01 -7.01 -19.14
CA PRO A 168 -1.63 -6.66 -20.51
C PRO A 168 -1.11 -5.21 -20.66
N GLN A 169 -1.76 -4.24 -20.02
CA GLN A 169 -1.34 -2.84 -20.12
C GLN A 169 0.03 -2.60 -19.46
N PHE A 170 0.32 -3.28 -18.34
CA PHE A 170 1.64 -3.21 -17.72
C PHE A 170 2.72 -3.70 -18.68
N HIS A 171 2.47 -4.84 -19.33
CA HIS A 171 3.40 -5.43 -20.28
C HIS A 171 3.65 -4.52 -21.48
N GLU A 172 2.59 -3.96 -22.05
CA GLU A 172 2.70 -3.02 -23.17
C GLU A 172 3.57 -1.80 -22.81
N LEU A 173 3.29 -1.17 -21.67
CA LEU A 173 4.03 0.00 -21.20
C LEU A 173 5.51 -0.33 -20.90
N LEU A 174 5.79 -1.54 -20.39
CA LEU A 174 7.17 -2.02 -20.19
C LEU A 174 7.89 -2.18 -21.54
N LEU A 175 7.25 -2.80 -22.52
CA LEU A 175 7.83 -3.01 -23.85
C LEU A 175 8.13 -1.68 -24.58
N GLN A 176 7.25 -0.70 -24.40
CA GLN A 176 7.40 0.67 -24.90
C GLN A 176 8.48 1.48 -24.15
N GLY A 177 8.94 1.01 -22.99
CA GLY A 177 9.88 1.75 -22.13
C GLY A 177 9.22 2.93 -21.40
N ALA A 178 7.88 2.96 -21.33
CA ALA A 178 7.12 4.03 -20.70
C ALA A 178 7.06 3.90 -19.16
N ILE A 179 7.23 2.68 -18.65
CA ILE A 179 7.29 2.38 -17.21
C ILE A 179 8.53 1.55 -16.89
N GLN A 180 9.10 1.76 -15.71
CA GLN A 180 10.20 0.95 -15.19
C GLN A 180 9.74 -0.46 -14.81
N PRO A 181 10.65 -1.46 -14.79
CA PRO A 181 10.41 -2.73 -14.12
C PRO A 181 9.90 -2.54 -12.69
N GLY A 182 9.14 -3.50 -12.20
CA GLY A 182 8.52 -3.33 -10.89
C GLY A 182 7.73 -4.51 -10.38
N HIS A 183 7.03 -4.26 -9.28
CA HIS A 183 6.30 -5.29 -8.57
C HIS A 183 4.82 -5.28 -8.97
N ALA A 184 4.29 -6.45 -9.27
CA ALA A 184 2.88 -6.68 -9.48
C ALA A 184 2.32 -7.49 -8.30
N VAL A 185 1.22 -7.03 -7.70
CA VAL A 185 0.72 -7.57 -6.43
C VAL A 185 -0.76 -7.91 -6.58
N GLU A 186 -1.11 -9.16 -6.32
CA GLU A 186 -2.50 -9.63 -6.34
C GLU A 186 -3.26 -9.20 -5.08
N ASP A 187 -4.57 -9.29 -5.12
CA ASP A 187 -5.43 -9.06 -3.97
C ASP A 187 -5.13 -10.08 -2.86
N GLY A 188 -4.97 -9.59 -1.63
CA GLY A 188 -4.58 -10.40 -0.48
C GLY A 188 -3.09 -10.72 -0.40
N ALA A 189 -2.24 -10.15 -1.27
CA ALA A 189 -0.78 -10.17 -1.12
C ALA A 189 -0.25 -8.80 -0.70
N ALA A 190 0.87 -8.81 0.05
CA ALA A 190 1.60 -7.61 0.42
C ALA A 190 3.11 -7.81 0.30
N LEU A 191 3.79 -6.80 -0.23
CA LEU A 191 5.25 -6.69 -0.27
C LEU A 191 5.71 -5.96 0.98
N HIS A 192 6.62 -6.54 1.75
CA HIS A 192 7.26 -5.89 2.88
C HIS A 192 8.70 -5.55 2.50
N PHE A 193 9.00 -4.25 2.49
CA PHE A 193 10.34 -3.71 2.29
C PHE A 193 10.94 -3.26 3.61
N VAL A 194 12.22 -3.57 3.81
CA VAL A 194 13.03 -3.09 4.93
C VAL A 194 14.25 -2.37 4.37
N ASP A 195 14.41 -1.11 4.77
CA ASP A 195 15.50 -0.22 4.32
C ASP A 195 15.60 -0.10 2.79
N GLY A 196 14.44 -0.17 2.11
CA GLY A 196 14.32 -0.05 0.65
C GLY A 196 14.44 -1.37 -0.12
N GLU A 197 14.81 -2.46 0.54
CA GLU A 197 14.99 -3.78 -0.07
C GLU A 197 13.80 -4.69 0.24
N LEU A 198 13.41 -5.52 -0.73
CA LEU A 198 12.32 -6.47 -0.54
C LEU A 198 12.72 -7.52 0.50
N HIS A 199 12.04 -7.51 1.64
CA HIS A 199 12.31 -8.39 2.77
C HIS A 199 11.44 -9.66 2.74
N ALA A 200 10.14 -9.52 2.47
CA ALA A 200 9.20 -10.63 2.42
C ALA A 200 8.00 -10.32 1.52
N VAL A 201 7.32 -11.37 1.07
CA VAL A 201 5.97 -11.29 0.50
C VAL A 201 5.04 -12.11 1.37
N VAL A 202 4.01 -11.48 1.94
CA VAL A 202 3.05 -12.12 2.84
C VAL A 202 1.66 -12.09 2.26
N THR A 203 0.82 -13.07 2.64
CA THR A 203 -0.53 -13.18 2.07
C THR A 203 -1.61 -13.45 3.13
N SER A 204 -2.78 -12.83 2.94
CA SER A 204 -4.03 -13.15 3.65
C SER A 204 -4.83 -14.26 2.97
N ARG A 205 -4.48 -14.63 1.74
CA ARG A 205 -5.10 -15.73 0.98
C ARG A 205 -4.05 -16.78 0.64
N PRO A 206 -4.36 -18.09 0.73
CA PRO A 206 -3.42 -19.15 0.41
C PRO A 206 -2.89 -19.11 -1.04
N THR A 207 -3.69 -18.54 -1.95
CA THR A 207 -3.41 -18.54 -3.39
C THR A 207 -2.98 -17.19 -3.95
N ALA A 208 -2.90 -16.13 -3.12
CA ALA A 208 -2.47 -14.82 -3.60
C ALA A 208 -0.96 -14.81 -3.87
N ASN A 209 -0.55 -14.06 -4.89
CA ASN A 209 0.83 -13.99 -5.34
C ASN A 209 1.32 -12.55 -5.53
N ALA A 210 2.62 -12.42 -5.66
CA ALA A 210 3.24 -11.22 -6.20
C ALA A 210 4.33 -11.62 -7.20
N TYR A 211 4.63 -10.72 -8.11
CA TYR A 211 5.57 -10.93 -9.20
C TYR A 211 6.52 -9.75 -9.30
N TYR A 212 7.75 -10.02 -9.73
CA TYR A 212 8.60 -8.99 -10.30
C TYR A 212 8.49 -9.06 -11.82
N VAL A 213 8.12 -7.95 -12.44
CA VAL A 213 7.81 -7.85 -13.87
C VAL A 213 8.83 -6.95 -14.56
N GLU A 214 9.47 -7.47 -15.60
CA GLU A 214 10.52 -6.76 -16.32
C GLU A 214 10.51 -7.07 -17.82
N LYS A 215 11.07 -6.16 -18.61
CA LYS A 215 11.31 -6.39 -20.03
C LYS A 215 12.54 -7.32 -20.20
N GLN A 216 12.41 -8.31 -21.06
CA GLN A 216 13.51 -9.16 -21.53
C GLN A 216 13.59 -9.12 -23.06
N ASP A 217 14.65 -9.68 -23.65
CA ASP A 217 14.92 -9.63 -25.08
C ASP A 217 13.75 -10.12 -25.96
N GLN A 218 12.97 -11.09 -25.46
CA GLN A 218 11.86 -11.71 -26.18
C GLN A 218 10.46 -11.31 -25.66
N GLY A 219 10.35 -10.26 -24.85
CA GLY A 219 9.05 -9.78 -24.36
C GLY A 219 9.07 -9.32 -22.91
N VAL A 220 8.10 -9.79 -22.14
CA VAL A 220 7.98 -9.49 -20.71
C VAL A 220 8.14 -10.77 -19.92
N SER A 221 8.93 -10.70 -18.85
CA SER A 221 9.08 -11.78 -17.89
C SER A 221 8.35 -11.42 -16.60
N GLU A 222 7.63 -12.39 -16.07
CA GLU A 222 7.00 -12.31 -14.77
C GLU A 222 7.59 -13.38 -13.86
N ARG A 223 8.40 -12.96 -12.90
CA ARG A 223 8.99 -13.87 -11.92
C ARG A 223 8.15 -13.84 -10.65
N ALA A 224 7.49 -14.96 -10.35
CA ALA A 224 6.77 -15.13 -9.09
C ALA A 224 7.74 -14.96 -7.91
N LEU A 225 7.29 -14.24 -6.89
CA LEU A 225 7.99 -14.02 -5.64
C LEU A 225 7.51 -15.03 -4.61
N GLY A 226 8.42 -15.59 -3.81
CA GLY A 226 8.05 -16.55 -2.77
C GLY A 226 7.15 -15.92 -1.71
N THR A 227 6.00 -16.53 -1.43
CA THR A 227 4.99 -16.02 -0.52
C THR A 227 4.94 -16.78 0.81
N GLN A 228 4.58 -16.07 1.88
CA GLN A 228 4.30 -16.62 3.19
C GLN A 228 2.82 -16.36 3.55
N TYR A 229 2.03 -17.43 3.61
CA TYR A 229 0.64 -17.33 4.06
C TYR A 229 0.56 -17.10 5.57
N LEU A 230 -0.16 -16.04 5.97
CA LEU A 230 -0.25 -15.62 7.37
C LEU A 230 -1.27 -16.44 8.19
N GLY A 231 -2.21 -17.13 7.54
CA GLY A 231 -3.28 -17.86 8.22
C GLY A 231 -2.91 -19.27 8.68
N ALA A 232 -1.69 -19.75 8.43
CA ALA A 232 -1.28 -21.13 8.74
C ALA A 232 -1.35 -21.48 10.24
N ASP A 233 -1.21 -20.48 11.12
CA ASP A 233 -1.27 -20.64 12.59
C ASP A 233 -2.63 -20.24 13.19
N THR A 234 -3.65 -19.95 12.36
CA THR A 234 -4.98 -19.58 12.84
C THR A 234 -5.85 -20.84 12.93
N PRO A 235 -6.33 -21.25 14.13
CA PRO A 235 -7.30 -22.32 14.20
C PRO A 235 -8.53 -21.94 13.38
N PRO A 236 -9.19 -22.90 12.69
CA PRO A 236 -10.42 -22.60 11.95
C PRO A 236 -11.41 -21.94 12.92
N GLN A 237 -11.92 -20.76 12.53
CA GLN A 237 -13.03 -20.14 13.25
C GLN A 237 -14.21 -21.11 13.16
N ALA A 238 -14.64 -21.59 14.33
CA ALA A 238 -15.75 -22.53 14.50
C ALA A 238 -17.10 -21.87 14.21
#